data_AF-A0A940AZF7-F1
#
_entry.id   AF-A0A940AZF7-F1
#
_cell.length_a   1.000
_cell.length_b   1.000
_cell.length_c   1.000
_cell.angle_alpha   90.00
_cell.angle_beta   90.00
_cell.angle_gamma   90.00
#
_symmetry.space_group_name_H-M   'P 1'
#
loop_
_entity.id
_entity.type
_entity.pdbx_description
1 polymer ?
#
loop_
_entity_poly.entity_id
_entity_poly.type
_entity_poly.pdbx_seq_one_letter_code
_entity_poly.pdbx_strand_id
1 'polypeptide(L)'
;MGLVVLIVIVVLAVVYVLPAIFDARKTIGVGCLGAVVLFVLIGAAILGWDKFTSWRAARQAEESSRMEAQKAKEAEETRIAEAKRRQKAKDEKIQAFALKEAPKVWEVYQSLRSEIDVQDEKIEELRKSLETFGRTPEEDTDFVRICALRDEMKRSRDALRTKLEDAYIAARKYEAAPSRKDYQELHKKALEDGILEADAASARFKEMRLNK
;
A
#
# COMPACT_ATOMS: atom_id res chain seq x y z
N MET A 1 -6.94 34.97 18.44
CA MET A 1 -7.39 35.91 19.49
C MET A 1 -6.39 37.05 19.72
N GLY A 2 -5.08 36.79 19.90
CA GLY A 2 -4.10 37.84 20.24
C GLY A 2 -3.96 39.02 19.27
N LEU A 3 -4.02 38.79 17.95
CA LEU A 3 -3.87 39.86 16.94
C LEU A 3 -5.04 40.86 16.96
N VAL A 4 -6.27 40.37 17.13
CA VAL A 4 -7.47 41.21 17.15
C VAL A 4 -7.48 42.10 18.40
N VAL A 5 -7.08 41.54 19.54
CA VAL A 5 -6.94 42.30 20.80
C VAL A 5 -5.86 43.38 20.66
N LEU A 6 -4.73 43.08 20.01
CA LEU A 6 -3.66 44.06 19.78
C LEU A 6 -4.11 45.22 18.87
N ILE A 7 -4.84 44.92 17.79
CA ILE A 7 -5.38 45.94 16.87
C ILE A 7 -6.40 46.83 17.59
N VAL A 8 -7.30 46.25 18.40
CA VAL A 8 -8.28 47.01 19.18
C VAL A 8 -7.58 47.92 20.21
N ILE A 9 -6.53 47.44 20.88
CA ILE A 9 -5.75 48.26 21.82
C ILE A 9 -5.04 49.41 21.11
N VAL A 10 -4.42 49.18 19.95
CA VAL A 10 -3.74 50.24 19.18
C VAL A 10 -4.72 51.28 18.65
N VAL A 11 -5.88 50.86 18.13
CA VAL A 11 -6.92 51.77 17.66
C VAL A 11 -7.48 52.60 18.82
N LEU A 12 -7.76 52.00 19.97
CA LEU A 12 -8.21 52.73 21.17
C LEU A 12 -7.14 53.71 21.66
N ALA A 13 -5.86 53.33 21.69
CA ALA A 13 -4.78 54.23 22.08
C ALA A 13 -4.67 55.44 21.14
N VAL A 14 -4.75 55.23 19.83
CA VAL A 14 -4.71 56.32 18.84
C VAL A 14 -5.93 57.22 18.95
N VAL A 15 -7.13 56.65 19.09
CA VAL A 15 -8.39 57.42 19.16
C VAL A 15 -8.48 58.23 20.46
N TYR A 16 -7.98 57.72 21.58
CA TYR A 16 -8.12 58.39 22.89
C TYR A 16 -6.93 59.26 23.29
N VAL A 17 -5.70 58.96 22.85
CA VAL A 17 -4.50 59.72 23.28
C VAL A 17 -4.24 60.94 22.38
N LEU A 18 -4.53 60.87 21.08
CA LEU A 18 -4.29 61.98 20.15
C LEU A 18 -5.19 63.22 20.38
N PRO A 19 -6.48 63.10 20.77
CA PRO A 19 -7.31 64.27 21.03
C PRO A 19 -6.90 65.04 22.30
N ALA A 20 -6.27 64.37 23.27
CA ALA A 20 -5.90 64.98 24.55
C ALA A 20 -4.67 65.90 24.47
N ILE A 21 -3.83 65.76 23.44
CA ILE A 21 -2.62 66.58 23.25
C ILE A 21 -2.89 67.78 22.33
N PHE A 22 -4.00 67.79 21.58
CA PHE A 22 -4.32 68.84 20.61
C PHE A 22 -5.37 69.81 21.17
N ASP A 23 -4.89 70.75 21.98
CA ASP A 23 -5.71 71.78 22.62
C ASP A 23 -6.36 72.74 21.61
N ALA A 24 -7.57 73.16 21.95
CA ALA A 24 -8.59 73.70 21.08
C ALA A 24 -8.31 75.17 20.69
N ARG A 25 -7.74 75.41 19.51
CA ARG A 25 -8.03 76.59 18.68
C ARG A 25 -7.32 76.50 17.33
N LYS A 26 -8.12 76.47 16.26
CA LYS A 26 -7.74 76.35 14.84
C LYS A 26 -7.33 74.93 14.43
N THR A 27 -8.27 74.19 13.85
CA THR A 27 -8.19 73.70 12.46
C THR A 27 -9.20 72.58 12.22
N ILE A 28 -10.43 72.99 11.90
CA ILE A 28 -11.50 72.13 11.37
C ILE A 28 -11.09 71.45 10.03
N GLY A 29 -9.97 71.85 9.41
CA GLY A 29 -9.46 71.29 8.15
C GLY A 29 -8.46 70.12 8.26
N VAL A 30 -7.83 69.86 9.42
CA VAL A 30 -6.78 68.82 9.54
C VAL A 30 -7.37 67.43 9.87
N GLY A 31 -8.52 67.38 10.56
CA GLY A 31 -9.19 66.14 10.93
C GLY A 31 -9.75 65.32 9.74
N CYS A 32 -10.23 65.99 8.69
CA CYS A 32 -10.75 65.30 7.50
C CYS A 32 -9.64 64.61 6.68
N LEU A 33 -8.46 65.22 6.57
CA LEU A 33 -7.33 64.64 5.84
C LEU A 33 -6.77 63.40 6.58
N GLY A 34 -6.69 63.44 7.91
CA GLY A 34 -6.26 62.29 8.72
C GLY A 34 -7.20 61.09 8.60
N ALA A 35 -8.51 61.32 8.59
CA ALA A 35 -9.52 60.25 8.44
C ALA A 35 -9.44 59.56 7.06
N VAL A 36 -9.26 60.34 5.98
CA VAL A 36 -9.14 59.78 4.62
C VAL A 36 -7.88 58.92 4.48
N VAL A 37 -6.74 59.36 5.02
CA VAL A 37 -5.49 58.59 4.99
C VAL A 37 -5.64 57.27 5.77
N LEU A 38 -6.30 57.29 6.93
CA LEU A 38 -6.56 56.08 7.71
C LEU A 38 -7.45 55.08 6.95
N PHE A 39 -8.51 55.55 6.28
CA PHE A 39 -9.37 54.71 5.45
C PHE A 39 -8.64 54.10 4.25
N VAL A 40 -7.74 54.85 3.61
CA VAL A 40 -6.92 54.33 2.51
C VAL A 40 -5.94 53.26 3.00
N LEU A 41 -5.32 53.45 4.16
CA LEU A 41 -4.41 52.45 4.76
C LEU A 41 -5.15 51.18 5.22
N ILE A 42 -6.34 51.33 5.82
CA ILE A 42 -7.20 50.20 6.19
C ILE A 42 -7.69 49.46 4.92
N GLY A 43 -8.11 50.18 3.88
CA GLY A 43 -8.50 49.59 2.59
C GLY A 43 -7.37 48.81 1.92
N ALA A 44 -6.14 49.35 1.93
CA ALA A 44 -4.96 48.65 1.43
C ALA A 44 -4.61 47.40 2.27
N ALA A 45 -4.78 47.46 3.60
CA ALA A 45 -4.58 46.33 4.49
C ALA A 45 -5.60 45.21 4.26
N ILE A 46 -6.88 45.55 4.01
CA ILE A 46 -7.94 44.57 3.70
C ILE A 46 -7.67 43.87 2.35
N LEU A 47 -7.26 44.62 1.31
CA LEU A 47 -6.90 44.04 0.00
C LEU A 47 -5.64 43.17 0.05
N GLY A 48 -4.68 43.50 0.92
CA GLY A 48 -3.50 42.67 1.16
C GLY A 48 -3.81 41.38 1.93
N TRP A 49 -4.84 41.41 2.79
CA TRP A 49 -5.25 40.26 3.60
C TRP A 49 -5.81 39.11 2.76
N ASP A 50 -6.62 39.40 1.74
CA ASP A 50 -7.22 38.39 0.86
C ASP A 50 -6.17 37.67 -0.02
N LYS A 51 -5.17 38.41 -0.50
CA LYS A 51 -4.01 37.82 -1.19
C LYS A 51 -3.17 36.95 -0.27
N PHE A 52 -3.07 37.33 1.00
CA PHE A 52 -2.29 36.57 1.98
C PHE A 52 -3.00 35.28 2.41
N THR A 53 -4.33 35.29 2.60
CA THR A 53 -5.11 34.10 2.93
C THR A 53 -5.16 33.10 1.77
N SER A 54 -5.35 33.57 0.54
CA SER A 54 -5.30 32.73 -0.67
C SER A 54 -3.91 32.11 -0.90
N TRP A 55 -2.83 32.86 -0.70
CA TRP A 55 -1.47 32.33 -0.74
C TRP A 55 -1.22 31.25 0.33
N ARG A 56 -1.71 31.43 1.56
CA ARG A 56 -1.63 30.40 2.62
C ARG A 56 -2.41 29.15 2.25
N ALA A 57 -3.62 29.30 1.71
CA ALA A 57 -4.45 28.18 1.28
C ALA A 57 -3.78 27.39 0.15
N ALA A 58 -3.19 28.08 -0.83
CA ALA A 58 -2.41 27.45 -1.90
C ALA A 58 -1.21 26.66 -1.37
N ARG A 59 -0.47 27.20 -0.39
CA ARG A 59 0.62 26.44 0.27
C ARG A 59 0.15 25.22 1.04
N GLN A 60 -0.97 25.31 1.74
CA GLN A 60 -1.55 24.16 2.46
C GLN A 60 -2.03 23.08 1.48
N ALA A 61 -2.59 23.46 0.33
CA ALA A 61 -2.95 22.52 -0.74
C ALA A 61 -1.70 21.85 -1.35
N GLU A 62 -0.63 22.59 -1.55
CA GLU A 62 0.63 22.03 -2.05
C GLU A 62 1.28 21.08 -1.05
N GLU A 63 1.35 21.45 0.23
CA GLU A 63 1.87 20.60 1.31
C GLU A 63 1.03 19.33 1.49
N SER A 64 -0.30 19.42 1.47
CA SER A 64 -1.17 18.24 1.54
C SER A 64 -0.99 17.32 0.34
N SER A 65 -0.91 17.85 -0.88
CA SER A 65 -0.66 17.04 -2.08
C SER A 65 0.71 16.33 -2.04
N ARG A 66 1.75 16.97 -1.50
CA ARG A 66 3.08 16.37 -1.30
C ARG A 66 3.04 15.27 -0.25
N MET A 67 2.36 15.51 0.87
CA MET A 67 2.19 14.51 1.93
C MET A 67 1.38 13.31 1.45
N GLU A 68 0.34 13.51 0.64
CA GLU A 68 -0.43 12.41 0.02
C GLU A 68 0.41 11.63 -0.99
N ALA A 69 1.19 12.31 -1.83
CA ALA A 69 2.11 11.64 -2.75
C ALA A 69 3.20 10.84 -2.03
N GLN A 70 3.72 11.36 -0.91
CA GLN A 70 4.68 10.64 -0.06
C GLN A 70 4.02 9.43 0.61
N LYS A 71 2.84 9.59 1.22
CA LYS A 71 2.07 8.47 1.79
C LYS A 71 1.76 7.41 0.76
N ALA A 72 1.43 7.78 -0.47
CA ALA A 72 1.17 6.84 -1.56
C ALA A 72 2.44 6.06 -1.95
N LYS A 73 3.60 6.74 -2.02
CA LYS A 73 4.89 6.09 -2.28
C LYS A 73 5.28 5.14 -1.15
N GLU A 74 5.18 5.58 0.10
CA GLU A 74 5.44 4.74 1.28
C GLU A 74 4.49 3.53 1.34
N ALA A 75 3.20 3.74 1.05
CA ALA A 75 2.23 2.65 0.96
C ALA A 75 2.58 1.65 -0.15
N GLU A 76 3.07 2.11 -1.30
CA GLU A 76 3.48 1.20 -2.38
C GLU A 76 4.78 0.46 -2.05
N GLU A 77 5.78 1.14 -1.47
CA GLU A 77 7.03 0.52 -1.02
C GLU A 77 6.77 -0.54 0.05
N THR A 78 5.89 -0.25 1.01
CA THR A 78 5.50 -1.24 2.03
C THR A 78 4.79 -2.44 1.42
N ARG A 79 3.89 -2.24 0.45
CA ARG A 79 3.24 -3.35 -0.28
C ARG A 79 4.23 -4.21 -1.05
N ILE A 80 5.19 -3.60 -1.73
CA ILE A 80 6.26 -4.32 -2.46
C ILE A 80 7.13 -5.11 -1.47
N ALA A 81 7.50 -4.50 -0.33
CA ALA A 81 8.31 -5.15 0.70
C ALA A 81 7.57 -6.34 1.32
N GLU A 82 6.28 -6.20 1.62
CA GLU A 82 5.43 -7.29 2.12
C GLU A 82 5.28 -8.41 1.09
N ALA A 83 5.07 -8.09 -0.18
CA ALA A 83 4.98 -9.09 -1.25
C ALA A 83 6.29 -9.89 -1.37
N LYS A 84 7.44 -9.22 -1.31
CA LYS A 84 8.76 -9.88 -1.29
C LYS A 84 8.93 -10.78 -0.06
N ARG A 85 8.53 -10.33 1.14
CA ARG A 85 8.58 -11.14 2.37
C ARG A 85 7.71 -12.39 2.25
N ARG A 86 6.48 -12.24 1.74
CA ARG A 86 5.55 -13.36 1.50
C ARG A 86 6.12 -14.35 0.49
N GLN A 87 6.73 -13.86 -0.59
CA GLN A 87 7.36 -14.73 -1.58
C GLN A 87 8.53 -15.51 -0.98
N LYS A 88 9.43 -14.85 -0.25
CA LYS A 88 10.54 -15.52 0.44
C LYS A 88 10.07 -16.62 1.39
N ALA A 89 9.02 -16.34 2.19
CA ALA A 89 8.46 -17.33 3.11
C ALA A 89 7.79 -18.52 2.40
N LYS A 90 7.23 -18.32 1.21
CA LYS A 90 6.75 -19.43 0.36
C LYS A 90 7.92 -20.28 -0.12
N ASP A 91 8.98 -19.63 -0.58
CA ASP A 91 10.15 -20.29 -1.18
C ASP A 91 10.88 -21.15 -0.15
N GLU A 92 11.03 -20.66 1.09
CA GLU A 92 11.59 -21.42 2.20
C GLU A 92 10.78 -22.69 2.51
N LYS A 93 9.43 -22.62 2.45
CA LYS A 93 8.57 -23.78 2.69
C LYS A 93 8.67 -24.82 1.57
N ILE A 94 8.69 -24.37 0.32
CA ILE A 94 8.83 -25.24 -0.85
C ILE A 94 10.20 -25.91 -0.83
N GLN A 95 11.25 -25.15 -0.52
CA GLN A 95 12.62 -25.68 -0.39
C GLN A 95 12.70 -26.76 0.69
N ALA A 96 12.19 -26.48 1.90
CA ALA A 96 12.22 -27.43 2.99
C ALA A 96 11.44 -28.72 2.65
N PHE A 97 10.29 -28.58 1.99
CA PHE A 97 9.51 -29.72 1.49
C PHE A 97 10.27 -30.51 0.42
N ALA A 98 10.83 -29.83 -0.58
CA ALA A 98 11.52 -30.48 -1.70
C ALA A 98 12.77 -31.23 -1.23
N LEU A 99 13.54 -30.67 -0.29
CA LEU A 99 14.71 -31.35 0.30
C LEU A 99 14.33 -32.63 1.06
N LYS A 100 13.14 -32.66 1.66
CA LYS A 100 12.64 -33.80 2.44
C LYS A 100 12.00 -34.87 1.55
N GLU A 101 11.08 -34.47 0.69
CA GLU A 101 10.18 -35.40 -0.03
C GLU A 101 10.61 -35.66 -1.48
N ALA A 102 11.36 -34.74 -2.12
CA ALA A 102 11.71 -34.82 -3.54
C ALA A 102 13.12 -34.27 -3.87
N PRO A 103 14.20 -34.76 -3.23
CA PRO A 103 15.54 -34.15 -3.32
C PRO A 103 16.09 -34.10 -4.75
N LYS A 104 15.83 -35.13 -5.57
CA LYS A 104 16.28 -35.17 -6.98
C LYS A 104 15.61 -34.09 -7.83
N VAL A 105 14.33 -33.79 -7.60
CA VAL A 105 13.62 -32.73 -8.32
C VAL A 105 14.19 -31.36 -7.94
N TRP A 106 14.52 -31.19 -6.65
CA TRP A 106 15.17 -29.98 -6.17
C TRP A 106 16.56 -29.78 -6.76
N GLU A 107 17.36 -30.84 -6.88
CA GLU A 107 18.68 -30.82 -7.52
C GLU A 107 18.59 -30.35 -8.98
N VAL A 108 17.67 -30.93 -9.77
CA VAL A 108 17.43 -30.50 -11.17
C VAL A 108 16.99 -29.04 -11.23
N TYR A 109 16.11 -28.60 -10.32
CA TYR A 109 15.69 -27.21 -10.23
C TYR A 109 16.87 -26.26 -9.95
N GLN A 110 17.79 -26.63 -9.05
CA GLN A 110 18.99 -25.84 -8.76
C GLN A 110 19.97 -25.84 -9.93
N SER A 111 20.15 -27.00 -10.60
CA SER A 111 20.99 -27.12 -11.80
C SER A 111 20.50 -26.15 -12.87
N LEU A 112 19.21 -26.21 -13.24
CA LEU A 112 18.59 -25.30 -14.21
C LEU A 112 18.74 -23.84 -13.81
N ARG A 113 18.59 -23.51 -12.52
CA ARG A 113 18.79 -22.14 -12.05
C ARG A 113 20.23 -21.67 -12.30
N SER A 114 21.21 -22.47 -11.91
CA SER A 114 22.62 -22.12 -12.12
C SER A 114 22.99 -22.03 -13.60
N GLU A 115 22.45 -22.91 -14.45
CA GLU A 115 22.65 -22.89 -15.90
C GLU A 115 22.01 -21.66 -16.56
N ILE A 116 20.85 -21.23 -16.08
CA ILE A 116 20.20 -19.99 -16.52
C ILE A 116 21.06 -18.78 -16.16
N ASP A 117 21.60 -18.72 -14.94
CA ASP A 117 22.44 -17.60 -14.50
C ASP A 117 23.72 -17.52 -15.37
N VAL A 118 24.37 -18.65 -15.64
CA VAL A 118 25.52 -18.73 -16.56
C VAL A 118 25.16 -18.35 -17.99
N GLN A 119 23.98 -18.72 -18.49
CA GLN A 119 23.54 -18.32 -19.83
C GLN A 119 23.17 -16.84 -19.90
N ASP A 120 22.58 -16.27 -18.85
CA ASP A 120 22.28 -14.84 -18.78
C ASP A 120 23.59 -14.01 -18.84
N GLU A 121 24.66 -14.45 -18.18
CA GLU A 121 26.00 -13.84 -18.30
C GLU A 121 26.55 -13.93 -19.73
N LYS A 122 26.52 -15.12 -20.34
CA LYS A 122 27.00 -15.35 -21.73
C LYS A 122 26.22 -14.55 -22.77
N ILE A 123 24.90 -14.45 -22.62
CA ILE A 123 24.04 -13.65 -23.50
C ILE A 123 24.44 -12.18 -23.39
N GLU A 124 24.70 -11.68 -22.18
CA GLU A 124 25.11 -10.29 -21.97
C GLU A 124 26.50 -9.99 -22.57
N GLU A 125 27.45 -10.93 -22.45
CA GLU A 125 28.75 -10.82 -23.11
C GLU A 125 28.63 -10.81 -24.64
N LEU A 126 27.80 -11.70 -25.20
CA LEU A 126 27.54 -11.77 -26.64
C LEU A 126 26.86 -10.48 -27.13
N ARG A 127 25.88 -9.96 -26.38
CA ARG A 127 25.22 -8.68 -26.69
C ARG A 127 26.25 -7.56 -26.83
N LYS A 128 27.09 -7.36 -25.82
CA LYS A 128 28.13 -6.32 -25.83
C LYS A 128 29.11 -6.48 -26.98
N SER A 129 29.45 -7.72 -27.31
CA SER A 129 30.34 -8.03 -28.44
C SER A 129 29.69 -7.63 -29.77
N LEU A 130 28.43 -8.01 -30.01
CA LEU A 130 27.69 -7.64 -31.22
C LEU A 130 27.56 -6.12 -31.37
N GLU A 131 27.21 -5.42 -30.29
CA GLU A 131 27.12 -3.95 -30.25
C GLU A 131 28.46 -3.28 -30.56
N THR A 132 29.57 -3.83 -30.05
CA THR A 132 30.93 -3.32 -30.31
C THR A 132 31.30 -3.37 -31.80
N PHE A 133 30.80 -4.38 -32.52
CA PHE A 133 30.98 -4.50 -33.97
C PHE A 133 29.89 -3.80 -34.79
N GLY A 134 29.04 -2.99 -34.15
CA GLY A 134 27.97 -2.25 -34.82
C GLY A 134 26.85 -3.15 -35.36
N ARG A 135 26.68 -4.35 -34.82
CA ARG A 135 25.56 -5.24 -35.14
C ARG A 135 24.45 -5.08 -34.10
N THR A 136 23.21 -5.13 -34.56
CA THR A 136 22.03 -5.16 -33.69
C THR A 136 21.83 -6.59 -33.18
N PRO A 137 21.88 -6.85 -31.85
CA PRO A 137 21.70 -8.20 -31.30
C PRO A 137 20.39 -8.88 -31.71
N GLU A 138 19.32 -8.11 -31.85
CA GLU A 138 17.99 -8.60 -32.23
C GLU A 138 17.90 -9.10 -33.67
N GLU A 139 18.83 -8.68 -34.53
CA GLU A 139 18.92 -9.12 -35.93
C GLU A 139 19.81 -10.37 -36.09
N ASP A 140 20.62 -10.69 -35.09
CA ASP A 140 21.51 -11.85 -35.11
C ASP A 140 20.75 -13.14 -34.77
N THR A 141 20.70 -14.08 -35.72
CA THR A 141 19.92 -15.32 -35.58
C THR A 141 20.40 -16.22 -34.44
N ASP A 142 21.71 -16.21 -34.16
CA ASP A 142 22.28 -17.04 -33.10
C ASP A 142 21.98 -16.45 -31.73
N PHE A 143 22.09 -15.12 -31.59
CA PHE A 143 21.68 -14.42 -30.38
C PHE A 143 20.21 -14.69 -30.02
N VAL A 144 19.30 -14.56 -30.99
CA VAL A 144 17.87 -14.84 -30.80
C VAL A 144 17.63 -16.30 -30.39
N ARG A 145 18.32 -17.25 -31.04
CA ARG A 145 18.22 -18.68 -30.70
C ARG A 145 18.68 -18.98 -29.27
N ILE A 146 19.79 -18.39 -28.83
CA ILE A 146 20.30 -18.57 -27.46
C ILE A 146 19.33 -17.96 -26.45
N CYS A 147 18.77 -16.78 -26.73
CA CYS A 147 17.72 -16.18 -25.89
C CYS A 147 16.48 -17.08 -25.78
N ALA A 148 16.03 -17.68 -26.88
CA ALA A 148 14.91 -18.60 -26.89
C ALA A 148 15.17 -19.87 -26.05
N LEU A 149 16.38 -20.45 -26.15
CA LEU A 149 16.79 -21.57 -25.31
C LEU A 149 16.80 -21.19 -23.82
N ARG A 150 17.33 -20.02 -23.48
CA ARG A 150 17.30 -19.47 -22.11
C ARG A 150 15.88 -19.34 -21.58
N ASP A 151 14.96 -18.85 -22.40
CA ASP A 151 13.55 -18.73 -22.03
C ASP A 151 12.87 -20.10 -21.85
N GLU A 152 13.22 -21.11 -22.65
CA GLU A 152 12.75 -22.48 -22.47
C GLU A 152 13.22 -23.10 -21.14
N MET A 153 14.49 -22.87 -20.77
CA MET A 153 15.01 -23.29 -19.46
C MET A 153 14.25 -22.59 -18.32
N LYS A 154 13.99 -21.28 -18.44
CA LYS A 154 13.19 -20.52 -17.45
C LYS A 154 11.79 -21.12 -17.29
N ARG A 155 11.10 -21.42 -18.39
CA ARG A 155 9.78 -22.08 -18.37
C ARG A 155 9.85 -23.46 -17.72
N SER A 156 10.87 -24.25 -18.03
CA SER A 156 11.05 -25.59 -17.45
C SER A 156 11.29 -25.54 -15.94
N ARG A 157 12.17 -24.64 -15.49
CA ARG A 157 12.40 -24.35 -14.07
C ARG A 157 11.11 -23.92 -13.35
N ASP A 158 10.36 -23.01 -13.96
CA ASP A 158 9.13 -22.49 -13.37
C ASP A 158 8.03 -23.58 -13.31
N ALA A 159 7.96 -24.45 -14.32
CA ALA A 159 7.07 -25.62 -14.30
C ALA A 159 7.42 -26.60 -13.18
N LEU A 160 8.72 -26.90 -12.96
CA LEU A 160 9.16 -27.72 -11.83
C LEU A 160 8.77 -27.09 -10.49
N ARG A 161 8.93 -25.77 -10.36
CA ARG A 161 8.52 -25.03 -9.15
C ARG A 161 7.02 -25.15 -8.91
N THR A 162 6.19 -24.91 -9.91
CA THR A 162 4.73 -25.07 -9.79
C THR A 162 4.36 -26.50 -9.37
N LYS A 163 5.01 -27.52 -9.92
CA LYS A 163 4.78 -28.92 -9.51
C LYS A 163 5.19 -29.20 -8.06
N LEU A 164 6.29 -28.61 -7.59
CA LEU A 164 6.68 -28.70 -6.18
C LEU A 164 5.68 -27.97 -5.26
N GLU A 165 5.17 -26.82 -5.68
CA GLU A 165 4.11 -26.07 -4.98
C GLU A 165 2.81 -26.89 -4.88
N ASP A 166 2.36 -27.47 -5.99
CA ASP A 166 1.18 -28.35 -6.03
C ASP A 166 1.35 -29.55 -5.11
N ALA A 167 2.52 -30.20 -5.15
CA ALA A 167 2.84 -31.33 -4.28
C ALA A 167 2.86 -30.94 -2.80
N TYR A 168 3.43 -29.78 -2.47
CA TYR A 168 3.41 -29.24 -1.10
C TYR A 168 1.98 -29.00 -0.61
N ILE A 169 1.13 -28.37 -1.43
CA ILE A 169 -0.27 -28.13 -1.10
C ILE A 169 -1.02 -29.45 -0.94
N ALA A 170 -0.78 -30.43 -1.81
CA ALA A 170 -1.40 -31.75 -1.71
C ALA A 170 -0.99 -32.46 -0.42
N ALA A 171 0.30 -32.42 -0.05
CA ALA A 171 0.79 -32.97 1.21
C ALA A 171 0.12 -32.29 2.42
N ARG A 172 0.02 -30.95 2.42
CA ARG A 172 -0.68 -30.22 3.49
C ARG A 172 -2.17 -30.53 3.56
N LYS A 173 -2.83 -30.71 2.42
CA LYS A 173 -4.24 -31.14 2.36
C LYS A 173 -4.41 -32.55 2.94
N TYR A 174 -3.47 -33.45 2.65
CA TYR A 174 -3.48 -34.80 3.20
C TYR A 174 -3.22 -34.80 4.71
N GLU A 175 -2.25 -34.01 5.20
CA GLU A 175 -1.98 -33.84 6.64
C GLU A 175 -3.16 -33.22 7.40
N ALA A 176 -3.89 -32.31 6.78
CA ALA A 176 -5.05 -31.65 7.37
C ALA A 176 -6.36 -32.45 7.24
N ALA A 177 -6.39 -33.46 6.36
CA ALA A 177 -7.57 -34.30 6.21
C ALA A 177 -7.74 -35.14 7.48
N PRO A 178 -8.94 -35.14 8.11
CA PRO A 178 -9.20 -36.04 9.22
C PRO A 178 -8.99 -37.48 8.74
N SER A 179 -8.45 -38.34 9.61
CA SER A 179 -8.30 -39.73 9.21
C SER A 179 -9.68 -40.32 8.89
N ARG A 180 -9.73 -41.34 8.02
CA ARG A 180 -11.00 -42.01 7.69
C ARG A 180 -11.73 -42.46 8.96
N LYS A 181 -10.98 -42.86 9.99
CA LYS A 181 -11.51 -43.26 11.29
C LYS A 181 -12.12 -42.06 12.03
N ASP A 182 -11.40 -40.94 12.14
CA ASP A 182 -11.90 -39.73 12.79
C ASP A 182 -13.17 -39.20 12.11
N TYR A 183 -13.21 -39.26 10.77
CA TYR A 183 -14.39 -38.88 10.01
C TYR A 183 -15.58 -39.81 10.29
N GLN A 184 -15.35 -41.12 10.37
CA GLN A 184 -16.39 -42.09 10.71
C GLN A 184 -16.91 -41.90 12.14
N GLU A 185 -16.02 -41.62 13.10
CA GLU A 185 -16.40 -41.36 14.49
C GLU A 185 -17.21 -40.06 14.61
N LEU A 186 -16.78 -38.99 13.94
CA LEU A 186 -17.49 -37.71 13.93
C LEU A 186 -18.85 -37.84 13.25
N HIS A 187 -18.93 -38.57 12.14
CA HIS A 187 -20.18 -38.85 11.44
C HIS A 187 -21.14 -39.70 12.28
N LYS A 188 -20.62 -40.76 12.93
CA LYS A 188 -21.42 -41.60 13.84
C LYS A 188 -21.96 -40.78 15.00
N LYS A 189 -21.13 -39.96 15.64
CA LYS A 189 -21.55 -39.08 16.74
C LYS A 189 -22.61 -38.07 16.30
N ALA A 190 -22.42 -37.42 15.15
CA ALA A 190 -23.39 -36.47 14.62
C ALA A 190 -24.75 -37.13 14.31
N LEU A 191 -24.74 -38.38 13.82
CA LEU A 191 -25.95 -39.17 13.63
C LEU A 191 -26.63 -39.51 14.96
N GLU A 192 -25.88 -39.96 15.96
CA GLU A 192 -26.41 -40.27 17.30
C GLU A 192 -27.02 -39.02 17.94
N ASP A 193 -26.31 -37.89 17.93
CA ASP A 193 -26.81 -36.61 18.46
C ASP A 193 -28.07 -36.14 17.71
N GLY A 194 -28.10 -36.31 16.38
CA GLY A 194 -29.24 -35.93 15.55
C GLY A 194 -30.49 -36.78 15.80
N ILE A 195 -30.32 -38.09 16.01
CA ILE A 195 -31.40 -39.01 16.38
C ILE A 195 -31.96 -38.62 17.76
N LEU A 196 -31.07 -38.37 18.74
CA LEU A 196 -31.48 -37.97 20.08
C LEU A 196 -32.28 -36.66 20.10
N GLU A 197 -31.86 -35.65 19.35
CA GLU A 197 -32.60 -34.38 19.26
C GLU A 197 -33.94 -34.54 18.56
N ALA A 198 -34.00 -35.36 17.49
CA ALA A 198 -35.24 -35.65 16.76
C ALA A 198 -36.26 -36.40 17.64
N ASP A 199 -35.79 -37.36 18.45
CA ASP A 199 -36.62 -38.08 19.40
C ASP A 199 -37.13 -37.15 20.52
N ALA A 200 -36.25 -36.31 21.07
CA ALA A 200 -36.62 -35.31 22.07
C ALA A 200 -37.63 -34.28 21.54
N ALA A 201 -37.48 -33.83 20.29
CA ALA A 201 -38.45 -32.96 19.62
C ALA A 201 -39.80 -33.66 19.41
N SER A 202 -39.78 -34.92 18.99
CA SER A 202 -40.99 -35.74 18.81
C SER A 202 -41.73 -35.96 20.13
N ALA A 203 -41.01 -36.19 21.23
CA ALA A 203 -41.59 -36.31 22.56
C ALA A 203 -42.27 -35.00 23.01
N ARG A 204 -41.58 -33.86 22.87
CA ARG A 204 -42.12 -32.52 23.16
C ARG A 204 -43.40 -32.24 22.38
N PHE A 205 -43.45 -32.62 21.10
CA PHE A 205 -44.64 -32.44 20.26
C PHE A 205 -45.82 -33.31 20.72
N LYS A 206 -45.57 -34.57 21.09
CA LYS A 206 -46.61 -35.47 21.62
C LYS A 206 -47.20 -34.92 22.93
N GLU A 207 -46.35 -34.41 23.82
CA GLU A 207 -46.78 -33.80 25.07
C GLU A 207 -47.63 -32.54 24.84
N MET A 208 -47.21 -31.64 23.94
CA MET A 208 -48.01 -30.48 23.54
C MET A 208 -49.38 -30.86 22.95
N ARG A 209 -49.47 -32.01 22.25
CA ARG A 209 -50.73 -32.50 21.69
C ARG A 209 -51.69 -33.03 22.76
N LEU A 210 -51.17 -33.63 23.84
CA LEU A 210 -51.98 -34.17 24.94
C LEU A 210 -52.52 -33.08 25.88
N ASN A 211 -51.85 -31.93 25.94
CA ASN A 211 -52.25 -30.78 26.76
C ASN A 211 -53.22 -29.81 26.04
N LYS A 212 -53.73 -30.18 24.85
CA LYS A 212 -54.78 -29.45 24.12
C LYS A 212 -56.12 -30.14 24.31
#